data_AF-E2X476-F1
#
_entry.id   AF-E2X476-F1
#
_cell.length_a   1.000
_cell.length_b   1.000
_cell.length_c   1.000
_cell.angle_alpha   90.00
_cell.angle_beta   90.00
_cell.angle_gamma   90.00
#
_symmetry.space_group_name_H-M   'P 1'
#
loop_
_entity.id
_entity.type
_entity.pdbx_description
1 polymer ?
#
loop_
_entity_poly.entity_id
_entity_poly.type
_entity_poly.pdbx_seq_one_letter_code
_entity_poly.pdbx_strand_id
1 'polypeptide(L)'
;MMKFTDYSVKTGHLTAYWTPSFAQDVLVKASVGQYLAGDKGGTLEIAKRFDSGVVVGGYATITNVSKEEYGEGDFTKGVYVSVPLDLFSSGPTRSRAAIGWPPLTRDGGQQLGRKFQLYDMTSDRSVNFR
;
A
#
# COMPACT_ATOMS: atom_id res chain seq x y z
N MET A 1 -1.86 9.66 -33.46
CA MET A 1 -1.75 8.18 -33.34
C MET A 1 -1.02 7.89 -32.05
N MET A 2 -1.66 7.23 -31.08
CA MET A 2 -1.02 6.83 -29.80
C MET A 2 -0.11 5.61 -30.07
N LYS A 3 1.14 5.63 -29.61
CA LYS A 3 2.07 4.49 -29.67
C LYS A 3 2.51 4.16 -28.25
N PHE A 4 2.62 2.87 -27.93
CA PHE A 4 3.20 2.45 -26.66
C PHE A 4 4.68 2.84 -26.60
N THR A 5 5.10 3.36 -25.45
CA THR A 5 6.52 3.58 -25.16
C THR A 5 7.21 2.23 -25.01
N ASP A 6 8.39 2.07 -25.60
CA ASP A 6 9.25 0.94 -25.32
C ASP A 6 9.85 1.13 -23.92
N TYR A 7 9.20 0.54 -22.92
CA TYR A 7 9.49 0.72 -21.50
C TYR A 7 9.75 -0.61 -20.82
N SER A 8 10.92 -0.74 -20.19
CA SER A 8 11.31 -1.94 -19.45
C SER A 8 12.07 -1.55 -18.19
N VAL A 9 11.61 -2.04 -17.04
CA VAL A 9 12.22 -1.77 -15.73
C VAL A 9 12.14 -3.02 -14.87
N LYS A 10 13.20 -3.28 -14.10
CA LYS A 10 13.17 -4.31 -13.06
C LYS A 10 12.56 -3.70 -11.80
N THR A 11 11.65 -4.41 -11.13
CA THR A 11 11.07 -3.98 -9.86
C THR A 11 11.18 -5.11 -8.84
N GLY A 12 11.39 -4.74 -7.59
CA GLY A 12 11.57 -5.70 -6.50
C GLY A 12 11.69 -4.97 -5.16
N HIS A 13 11.13 -5.56 -4.11
CA HIS A 13 11.09 -4.98 -2.78
C HIS A 13 11.39 -6.04 -1.73
N LEU A 14 12.17 -5.65 -0.72
CA LEU A 14 12.25 -6.35 0.55
C LEU A 14 11.24 -5.70 1.50
N THR A 15 10.31 -6.48 2.04
CA THR A 15 9.24 -5.98 2.90
C THR A 15 9.27 -6.66 4.27
N ALA A 16 9.29 -5.85 5.32
CA ALA A 16 9.14 -6.27 6.70
C ALA A 16 7.74 -5.90 7.21
N TYR A 17 7.19 -6.79 8.04
CA TYR A 17 5.88 -6.63 8.68
C TYR A 17 6.06 -6.73 10.19
N TRP A 18 5.45 -5.82 10.93
CA TRP A 18 5.54 -5.78 12.38
C TRP A 18 4.19 -5.39 12.99
N THR A 19 3.71 -6.19 13.93
CA THR A 19 2.53 -5.92 14.75
C THR A 19 3.00 -5.57 16.17
N PRO A 20 3.01 -4.29 16.56
CA PRO A 20 3.55 -3.87 17.86
C PRO A 20 2.70 -4.41 19.01
N SER A 21 3.34 -4.95 20.05
CA SER A 21 2.62 -5.51 21.22
C SER A 21 1.84 -4.46 22.03
N PHE A 22 2.25 -3.20 21.96
CA PHE A 22 1.58 -2.08 22.63
C PHE A 22 0.43 -1.46 21.83
N ALA A 23 0.25 -1.86 20.57
CA ALA A 23 -0.77 -1.32 19.67
C ALA A 23 -1.48 -2.47 18.95
N GLN A 24 -2.49 -3.02 19.62
CA GLN A 24 -3.31 -4.10 19.07
C GLN A 24 -3.94 -3.69 17.74
N ASP A 25 -3.95 -4.64 16.80
CA ASP A 25 -4.52 -4.51 15.45
C ASP A 25 -3.90 -3.39 14.59
N VAL A 26 -2.70 -2.94 14.97
CA VAL A 26 -1.85 -2.08 14.15
C VAL A 26 -0.81 -2.94 13.44
N LEU A 27 -0.73 -2.75 12.12
CA LEU A 27 0.30 -3.32 11.26
C LEU A 27 1.22 -2.20 10.76
N VAL A 28 2.51 -2.35 11.03
CA VAL A 28 3.57 -1.56 10.42
C VAL A 28 4.18 -2.39 9.29
N LYS A 29 4.19 -1.84 8.09
CA LYS A 29 4.78 -2.44 6.89
C LYS A 29 5.85 -1.50 6.36
N ALA A 30 7.07 -1.98 6.28
CA ALA A 30 8.20 -1.23 5.73
C ALA A 30 8.73 -1.96 4.50
N SER A 31 8.83 -1.28 3.37
CA SER A 31 9.34 -1.84 2.11
C SER A 31 10.49 -1.01 1.61
N VAL A 32 11.54 -1.64 1.09
CA VAL A 32 12.66 -0.97 0.40
C VAL A 32 12.93 -1.67 -0.92
N GLY A 33 13.16 -0.91 -2.00
CA GLY A 33 13.26 -1.52 -3.32
C GLY A 33 13.32 -0.54 -4.47
N GLN A 34 13.04 -1.07 -5.67
CA GLN A 34 12.96 -0.32 -6.93
C GLN A 34 11.52 -0.29 -7.44
N TYR A 35 11.04 0.92 -7.72
CA TYR A 35 9.68 1.24 -8.12
C TYR A 35 9.50 1.29 -9.64
N LEU A 36 8.25 1.47 -10.07
CA LEU A 36 7.85 1.44 -11.47
C LEU A 36 8.44 2.55 -12.33
N ALA A 37 8.91 3.66 -11.77
CA ALA A 37 9.60 4.71 -12.52
C ALA A 37 11.13 4.49 -12.56
N GLY A 38 11.64 3.39 -11.98
CA GLY A 38 13.06 3.06 -11.91
C GLY A 38 13.81 3.68 -10.73
N ASP A 39 13.12 4.50 -9.95
CA ASP A 39 13.60 5.08 -8.71
C ASP A 39 13.69 4.04 -7.59
N LYS A 40 14.64 4.26 -6.68
CA LYS A 40 14.89 3.41 -5.52
C LYS A 40 14.53 4.16 -4.26
N GLY A 41 13.91 3.46 -3.31
CA GLY A 41 13.47 4.11 -2.09
C GLY A 41 12.82 3.17 -1.11
N GLY A 42 12.09 3.76 -0.17
CA GLY A 42 11.37 3.05 0.87
C GLY A 42 9.97 3.58 1.09
N THR A 43 9.04 2.67 1.36
CA THR A 43 7.67 2.96 1.77
C THR A 43 7.49 2.51 3.21
N LEU A 44 7.01 3.40 4.06
CA LEU A 44 6.49 3.08 5.39
C LEU A 44 4.97 3.18 5.34
N GLU A 45 4.30 2.14 5.78
CA GLU A 45 2.85 2.08 5.89
C GLU A 45 2.47 1.66 7.32
N ILE A 46 1.49 2.35 7.89
CA ILE A 46 0.91 2.04 9.19
C ILE A 46 -0.59 1.92 8.98
N ALA A 47 -1.16 0.78 9.34
CA ALA A 47 -2.57 0.50 9.20
C ALA A 47 -3.16 -0.01 10.50
N LYS A 48 -4.32 0.52 10.91
CA LYS A 48 -5.12 0.00 12.01
C LYS A 48 -6.34 -0.72 11.46
N ARG A 49 -6.58 -1.92 11.96
CA ARG A 49 -7.83 -2.66 11.77
C ARG A 49 -8.73 -2.46 12.97
N PHE A 50 -10.02 -2.35 12.70
CA PHE A 50 -11.08 -2.31 13.70
C PHE A 50 -11.84 -3.63 13.71
N ASP A 51 -12.57 -3.91 14.80
CA ASP A 51 -13.38 -5.12 14.97
C ASP A 51 -14.45 -5.29 13.88
N SER A 52 -14.84 -4.19 13.22
CA SER A 52 -15.72 -4.20 12.04
C SER A 52 -15.03 -4.72 10.76
N GLY A 53 -13.75 -5.09 10.82
CA GLY A 53 -12.93 -5.45 9.66
C GLY A 53 -12.47 -4.25 8.82
N VAL A 54 -12.99 -3.04 9.09
CA VAL A 54 -12.52 -1.79 8.47
C VAL A 54 -11.04 -1.59 8.77
N VAL A 55 -10.28 -1.21 7.76
CA VAL A 55 -8.87 -0.88 7.88
C VAL A 55 -8.67 0.57 7.48
N VAL A 56 -8.01 1.33 8.35
CA VAL A 56 -7.57 2.71 8.06
C VAL A 56 -6.06 2.71 8.07
N GLY A 57 -5.45 3.15 6.97
CA GLY A 57 -4.00 3.17 6.83
C GLY A 57 -3.48 4.48 6.29
N GLY A 58 -2.21 4.74 6.58
CA GLY A 58 -1.44 5.84 6.03
C GLY A 58 -0.10 5.32 5.54
N TYR A 59 0.42 5.90 4.48
CA TYR A 59 1.73 5.57 3.95
C TYR A 59 2.52 6.80 3.54
N ALA A 60 3.83 6.66 3.56
CA ALA A 60 4.78 7.61 3.00
C ALA A 60 5.87 6.85 2.25
N THR A 61 6.21 7.33 1.05
CA THR A 61 7.23 6.77 0.19
C THR A 61 8.26 7.84 -0.15
N ILE A 62 9.53 7.56 0.16
CA ILE A 62 10.67 8.41 -0.13
C ILE A 62 11.57 7.66 -1.10
N THR A 63 11.97 8.30 -2.19
CA THR A 63 12.85 7.70 -3.20
C THR A 63 14.01 8.64 -3.52
N ASN A 64 14.92 8.19 -4.38
CA ASN A 64 16.12 8.94 -4.76
C ASN A 64 15.87 10.00 -5.86
N VAL A 65 14.62 10.23 -6.24
CA VAL A 65 14.22 11.29 -7.17
C VAL A 65 14.42 12.65 -6.50
N SER A 66 14.97 13.62 -7.24
CA SER A 66 15.21 14.96 -6.70
C SER A 66 13.89 15.72 -6.46
N LYS A 67 13.88 16.73 -5.59
CA LYS A 67 12.68 17.54 -5.31
C LYS A 67 12.19 18.26 -6.56
N GLU A 68 13.11 18.67 -7.42
CA GLU A 68 12.84 19.35 -8.68
C GLU A 68 12.15 18.41 -9.68
N GLU A 69 12.56 17.13 -9.72
CA GLU A 69 11.92 16.10 -10.54
C GLU A 69 10.59 15.60 -9.93
N TYR A 70 10.49 15.62 -8.59
CA TYR A 70 9.25 15.36 -7.86
C TYR A 70 8.23 16.48 -8.07
N GLY A 71 8.68 17.72 -8.24
CA GLY A 71 7.82 18.89 -8.44
C GLY A 71 7.16 19.35 -7.15
N GLU A 72 5.97 18.82 -6.83
CA GLU A 72 5.18 19.23 -5.67
C GLU A 72 5.36 18.24 -4.51
N GLY A 73 6.01 18.71 -3.44
CA GLY A 73 6.37 17.91 -2.28
C GLY A 73 7.65 17.09 -2.45
N ASP A 74 8.26 16.71 -1.32
CA ASP A 74 9.52 15.97 -1.29
C ASP A 74 9.34 14.43 -1.35
N PHE A 75 8.11 13.96 -1.15
CA PHE A 75 7.79 12.53 -1.00
C PHE A 75 6.30 12.28 -1.21
N THR A 76 5.97 11.06 -1.65
CA THR A 76 4.59 10.61 -1.82
C THR A 76 4.00 10.18 -0.48
N LYS A 77 2.76 10.56 -0.22
CA LYS A 77 2.04 10.20 1.00
C LYS A 77 0.56 10.05 0.70
N GLY A 78 -0.13 9.27 1.52
CA GLY A 78 -1.57 9.12 1.39
C GLY A 78 -2.18 8.46 2.61
N VAL A 79 -3.49 8.58 2.72
CA VAL A 79 -4.31 7.81 3.65
C VAL A 79 -5.32 7.00 2.86
N TYR A 80 -5.76 5.89 3.40
CA TYR A 80 -6.79 5.06 2.78
C TYR A 80 -7.69 4.43 3.82
N VAL A 81 -8.91 4.12 3.39
CA VAL A 81 -9.89 3.34 4.14
C VAL A 81 -10.30 2.15 3.30
N SER A 82 -10.24 0.95 3.87
CA SER A 82 -10.70 -0.28 3.26
C SER A 82 -11.83 -0.89 4.07
N VAL A 83 -13.01 -0.98 3.46
CA VAL A 83 -14.24 -1.47 4.08
C VAL A 83 -14.61 -2.83 3.48
N PRO A 84 -14.82 -3.87 4.31
CA PRO A 84 -15.25 -5.16 3.81
C PRO A 84 -16.73 -5.11 3.40
N LEU A 85 -17.08 -5.76 2.29
CA LEU A 85 -18.41 -5.65 1.67
C LEU A 85 -19.42 -6.64 2.24
N ASP A 86 -18.99 -7.61 3.02
CA ASP A 86 -19.83 -8.51 3.78
C ASP A 86 -20.69 -7.77 4.83
N LEU A 87 -20.20 -6.63 5.34
CA LEU A 87 -20.98 -5.70 6.18
C LEU A 87 -22.28 -5.21 5.52
N PHE A 88 -22.34 -5.22 4.19
CA PHE A 88 -23.47 -4.75 3.39
C PHE A 88 -24.11 -5.84 2.53
N SER A 89 -23.61 -7.08 2.63
CA SER A 89 -24.07 -8.19 1.80
C SER A 89 -24.92 -9.16 2.61
N SER A 90 -25.89 -9.80 1.95
CA SER A 90 -26.68 -10.89 2.53
C SER A 90 -25.97 -12.24 2.50
N GLY A 91 -24.80 -12.33 1.84
CA GLY A 91 -24.01 -13.55 1.72
C GLY A 91 -22.53 -13.34 2.08
N PRO A 92 -21.81 -14.39 2.52
CA PRO A 92 -20.38 -14.29 2.81
C PRO A 92 -19.58 -13.86 1.57
N THR A 93 -18.73 -12.84 1.72
CA THR A 93 -17.84 -12.38 0.64
C THR A 93 -16.48 -11.96 1.21
N ARG A 94 -15.44 -12.07 0.38
CA ARG A 94 -14.07 -11.59 0.68
C ARG A 94 -13.77 -10.24 0.05
N SER A 95 -14.75 -9.66 -0.65
CA SER A 95 -14.56 -8.41 -1.37
C SER A 95 -14.45 -7.23 -0.40
N ARG A 96 -13.58 -6.28 -0.74
CA ARG A 96 -13.39 -5.03 0.01
C ARG A 96 -13.50 -3.85 -0.95
N ALA A 97 -14.16 -2.79 -0.54
CA ALA A 97 -14.03 -1.48 -1.18
C ALA A 97 -12.86 -0.72 -0.54
N ALA A 98 -12.11 0.01 -1.35
CA ALA A 98 -11.01 0.85 -0.86
C ALA A 98 -11.15 2.27 -1.42
N ILE A 99 -10.97 3.25 -0.55
CA ILE A 99 -10.94 4.67 -0.91
C ILE A 99 -9.60 5.20 -0.43
N GLY A 100 -8.79 5.69 -1.36
CA GLY A 100 -7.50 6.33 -1.08
C GLY A 100 -7.59 7.83 -1.29
N TRP A 101 -6.93 8.59 -0.42
CA TRP A 101 -6.75 10.03 -0.56
C TRP A 101 -5.24 10.37 -0.54
N PRO A 102 -4.63 10.55 -1.72
CA PRO A 102 -3.31 11.16 -1.85
C PRO A 102 -3.47 12.70 -1.89
N PRO A 103 -2.78 13.47 -1.03
CA PRO A 103 -2.87 14.94 -1.01
C PRO A 103 -2.35 15.59 -2.29
N LEU A 104 -1.39 14.94 -2.94
CA LEU A 104 -0.76 15.38 -4.18
C LEU A 104 -0.90 14.25 -5.19
N THR A 105 -1.26 14.56 -6.42
CA THR A 105 -1.58 13.57 -7.46
C THR A 105 -0.35 12.94 -8.12
N ARG A 106 0.84 13.14 -7.54
CA ARG A 106 2.09 12.52 -8.04
C ARG A 106 2.35 11.18 -7.38
N ASP A 107 2.79 10.24 -8.20
CA ASP A 107 2.96 8.83 -7.82
C ASP A 107 4.44 8.41 -7.88
N GLY A 108 5.29 9.14 -7.16
CA GLY A 108 6.66 8.70 -6.93
C GLY A 108 6.68 7.51 -6.00
N GLY A 109 7.51 6.52 -6.32
CA GLY A 109 7.56 5.28 -5.55
C GLY A 109 6.34 4.36 -5.73
N GLN A 110 5.76 4.31 -6.94
CA GLN A 110 4.69 3.37 -7.24
C GLN A 110 5.21 1.93 -7.33
N GLN A 111 4.65 1.02 -6.52
CA GLN A 111 4.96 -0.41 -6.61
C GLN A 111 4.16 -1.07 -7.74
N LEU A 112 4.69 -2.17 -8.29
CA LEU A 112 3.94 -2.99 -9.23
C LEU A 112 2.69 -3.59 -8.57
N GLY A 113 1.53 -3.33 -9.18
CA GLY A 113 0.27 -3.97 -8.79
C GLY A 113 0.35 -5.48 -9.02
N ARG A 114 0.34 -6.27 -7.94
CA ARG A 114 0.36 -7.73 -7.98
C ARG A 114 -0.99 -8.28 -7.59
N LYS A 115 -1.48 -9.27 -8.36
CA LYS A 115 -2.75 -9.97 -8.05
C LYS A 115 -2.71 -10.66 -6.69
N PHE A 116 -1.55 -11.17 -6.30
CA PHE A 116 -1.35 -11.89 -5.05
C PHE A 116 -0.14 -11.34 -4.31
N GLN A 117 -0.34 -10.88 -3.07
CA GLN A 117 0.74 -10.59 -2.12
C GLN A 117 0.80 -11.71 -1.09
N LEU A 118 2.00 -12.19 -0.79
CA LEU A 118 2.18 -13.37 0.09
C LEU A 118 1.62 -13.14 1.49
N TYR A 119 1.84 -11.94 2.06
CA TYR A 119 1.33 -11.59 3.38
C TYR A 119 -0.21 -11.64 3.43
N ASP A 120 -0.86 -11.06 2.41
CA ASP A 120 -2.33 -11.06 2.29
C ASP A 120 -2.88 -12.48 2.13
N MET A 121 -2.17 -13.36 1.40
CA MET A 121 -2.59 -14.77 1.28
C MET A 121 -2.51 -15.53 2.60
N THR A 122 -1.59 -15.17 3.49
CA THR A 122 -1.48 -15.80 4.82
C THR A 122 -2.43 -15.21 5.84
N SER A 123 -3.04 -14.06 5.51
CA SER A 123 -3.79 -13.26 6.45
C SER A 123 -5.06 -13.96 6.94
N ASP A 124 -5.71 -14.79 6.12
CA ASP A 124 -6.85 -15.66 6.48
C ASP A 124 -6.59 -16.59 7.69
N ARG A 125 -5.31 -16.85 8.01
CA ARG A 125 -4.93 -17.68 9.17
C ARG A 125 -4.64 -16.88 10.43
N SER A 126 -4.57 -15.55 10.33
CA SER A 126 -4.36 -14.68 11.48
C SER A 126 -5.60 -14.68 12.35
N VAL A 127 -5.40 -14.81 13.67
CA VAL A 127 -6.49 -14.76 14.67
C VAL A 127 -7.29 -13.45 14.57
N ASN A 128 -6.66 -12.40 14.05
CA ASN A 128 -7.24 -11.06 13.90
C ASN A 128 -7.83 -10.81 12.50
N PHE A 129 -7.89 -11.84 11.64
CA PHE A 129 -8.52 -11.79 10.30
C PHE A 129 -9.79 -12.63 10.34
N ARG A 130 -10.83 -12.06 10.94
CA ARG A 130 -12.21 -12.51 10.81
C ARG A 130 -12.98 -11.51 9.97
#